data_AF-A0A833GCF6-F1
#
_entry.id   AF-A0A833GCF6-F1
#
_cell.length_a   1.000
_cell.length_b   1.000
_cell.length_c   1.000
_cell.angle_alpha   90.00
_cell.angle_beta   90.00
_cell.angle_gamma   90.00
#
_symmetry.space_group_name_H-M   'P 1'
#
loop_
_entity.id
_entity.type
_entity.pdbx_description
1 polymer ?
#
loop_
_entity_poly.entity_id
_entity_poly.type
_entity_poly.pdbx_seq_one_letter_code
_entity_poly.pdbx_strand_id
1 'polypeptide(L)'
;MNEKVDTVRRLGLRTGQPGLSGKLLALTILFVMLAEVLIYVPSIANFRLNWLNDRLAAAHTAALVLDAAPSGMVPEELARQILGSIGAHAVAMKMGQQRRMLAATQMSPQIHREIDMRDVRWFNAIRGAFHALSDKDDCILLVIGPAPRGGEFIEIVIDNAPLQKAMFRFSWNILFLSLIISAITAALVYFALHYMFVRPMRRITENITQFRGDPENPARVLIASRRVDEIGMIERELAAMQCDLASLLNQKSRLAALGLAVSKINHDLRNMLASAQLLSDQLSGLPDPRVQHFAPKLMRALERAIVFCQSTLSYGRAQEQPPDRKAVAFDELVGEVRETLGLAGESA
;
A
#
# COMPACT_ATOMS: atom_id res chain seq x y z
N MET A 1 -44.55 -15.48 -12.37
CA MET A 1 -43.16 -15.94 -12.20
C MET A 1 -42.19 -14.85 -12.66
N ASN A 2 -42.23 -13.68 -12.03
CA ASN A 2 -41.38 -12.55 -12.40
C ASN A 2 -41.19 -11.56 -11.24
N GLU A 3 -40.91 -12.09 -10.05
CA GLU A 3 -40.75 -11.29 -8.81
C GLU A 3 -39.47 -11.66 -8.05
N LYS A 4 -38.58 -12.46 -8.66
CA LYS A 4 -37.32 -12.91 -8.06
C LYS A 4 -36.06 -12.28 -8.68
N VAL A 5 -36.20 -11.37 -9.64
CA VAL A 5 -35.05 -10.77 -10.35
C VAL A 5 -34.60 -9.44 -9.74
N ASP A 6 -35.45 -8.76 -8.95
CA ASP A 6 -35.10 -7.43 -8.40
C ASP A 6 -34.48 -7.43 -6.99
N THR A 7 -34.41 -8.58 -6.33
CA THR A 7 -33.90 -8.66 -4.94
C THR A 7 -32.37 -8.80 -4.86
N VAL A 8 -31.67 -9.07 -5.97
CA VAL A 8 -30.20 -9.25 -5.97
C VAL A 8 -29.46 -7.92 -6.17
N ARG A 9 -30.16 -6.82 -6.50
CA ARG A 9 -29.54 -5.54 -6.88
C ARG A 9 -29.40 -4.52 -5.75
N ARG A 10 -29.85 -4.81 -4.53
CA ARG A 10 -29.79 -3.88 -3.39
C ARG A 10 -29.41 -4.60 -2.10
N LEU A 11 -28.15 -5.01 -1.95
CA LEU A 11 -27.51 -5.23 -0.65
C LEU A 11 -25.98 -5.39 -0.83
N GLY A 12 -25.40 -4.53 -1.67
CA GLY A 12 -23.97 -4.26 -1.65
C GLY A 12 -23.61 -3.37 -0.48
N LEU A 13 -23.87 -3.81 0.75
CA LEU A 13 -23.19 -3.30 1.94
C LEU A 13 -21.73 -3.77 1.83
N ARG A 14 -20.96 -3.09 0.98
CA ARG A 14 -19.50 -3.15 1.02
C ARG A 14 -19.11 -2.59 2.38
N THR A 15 -18.73 -3.50 3.28
CA THR A 15 -17.95 -3.20 4.46
C THR A 15 -16.86 -2.19 4.09
N GLY A 16 -16.85 -1.05 4.80
CA GLY A 16 -16.05 0.13 4.54
C GLY A 16 -14.56 -0.10 4.78
N GLN A 17 -13.93 -1.01 4.04
CA GLN A 17 -12.49 -1.07 3.99
C GLN A 17 -12.02 0.13 3.16
N PRO A 18 -11.27 1.08 3.74
CA PRO A 18 -10.66 2.12 2.96
C PRO A 18 -9.83 1.46 1.86
N GLY A 19 -10.01 1.91 0.61
CA GLY A 19 -9.16 1.49 -0.49
C GLY A 19 -7.68 1.76 -0.18
N LEU A 20 -6.76 1.22 -0.97
CA LEU A 20 -5.30 1.36 -0.75
C LEU A 20 -4.86 2.80 -0.42
N SER A 21 -5.49 3.80 -1.05
CA SER A 21 -5.25 5.23 -0.78
C SER A 21 -5.63 5.67 0.63
N GLY A 22 -6.74 5.17 1.18
CA GLY A 22 -7.18 5.51 2.53
C GLY A 22 -6.34 4.82 3.61
N LYS A 23 -5.89 3.57 3.37
CA LYS A 23 -4.92 2.90 4.24
C LYS A 23 -3.58 3.63 4.24
N LEU A 24 -3.13 4.08 3.07
CA LEU A 24 -1.91 4.87 2.95
C LEU A 24 -2.03 6.19 3.73
N LEU A 25 -3.13 6.93 3.57
CA LEU A 25 -3.36 8.17 4.30
C LEU A 25 -3.36 7.96 5.82
N ALA A 26 -4.08 6.93 6.30
CA ALA A 26 -4.12 6.61 7.73
C ALA A 26 -2.73 6.26 8.28
N LEU A 27 -1.94 5.49 7.52
CA LEU A 27 -0.58 5.13 7.89
C LEU A 27 0.35 6.35 7.89
N THR A 28 0.23 7.25 6.90
CA THR A 28 0.98 8.51 6.85
C THR A 28 0.66 9.37 8.06
N ILE A 29 -0.62 9.54 8.41
CA ILE A 29 -1.03 10.31 9.60
C ILE A 29 -0.44 9.68 10.87
N LEU A 30 -0.51 8.34 11.01
CA LEU A 30 0.07 7.65 12.16
C LEU A 30 1.57 7.91 12.31
N PHE A 31 2.35 7.78 11.22
CA PHE A 31 3.78 8.03 11.25
C PHE A 31 4.13 9.48 11.53
N VAL A 32 3.36 10.43 10.99
CA VAL A 32 3.52 11.87 11.26
C VAL A 32 3.29 12.14 12.74
N MET A 33 2.20 11.64 13.31
CA MET A 33 1.88 11.82 14.74
C MET A 33 2.96 11.19 15.64
N LEU A 34 3.46 10.01 15.28
CA LEU A 34 4.55 9.37 16.02
C LEU A 34 5.83 10.20 15.97
N ALA A 35 6.20 10.72 14.80
CA ALA A 35 7.36 11.58 14.63
C ALA A 35 7.21 12.89 15.43
N GLU A 36 6.02 13.50 15.43
CA GLU A 36 5.73 14.71 16.20
C GLU A 36 5.93 14.47 17.71
N VAL A 37 5.43 13.36 18.26
CA VAL A 37 5.66 13.02 19.66
C VAL A 37 7.16 12.79 19.92
N LEU A 38 7.85 12.08 19.03
CA LEU A 38 9.27 11.76 19.19
C LEU A 38 10.17 13.00 19.15
N ILE A 39 9.78 14.04 18.42
CA ILE A 39 10.48 15.33 18.35
C ILE A 39 10.09 16.21 19.54
N TYR A 40 8.80 16.27 19.88
CA TYR A 40 8.27 17.14 20.92
C TYR A 40 8.82 16.80 22.31
N VAL A 41 8.81 15.52 22.69
CA VAL A 41 9.18 15.05 24.04
C VAL A 41 10.60 15.45 24.47
N PRO A 42 11.66 15.18 23.69
CA PRO A 42 13.01 15.63 24.05
C PRO A 42 13.13 17.16 23.97
N SER A 43 12.41 17.81 23.06
CA SER A 43 12.51 19.26 22.88
C SER A 43 11.92 20.04 24.06
N ILE A 44 10.77 19.62 24.60
CA ILE A 44 10.17 20.26 25.78
C ILE A 44 10.99 19.99 27.05
N ALA A 45 11.60 18.81 27.16
CA ALA A 45 12.52 18.49 28.24
C ALA A 45 13.76 19.38 28.22
N ASN A 46 14.36 19.55 27.04
CA ASN A 46 15.52 20.43 26.87
C ASN A 46 15.17 21.90 27.14
N PHE A 47 14.00 22.37 26.69
CA PHE A 47 13.52 23.72 26.98
C PHE A 47 13.41 23.97 28.49
N ARG A 48 12.85 23.03 29.25
CA ARG A 48 12.76 23.13 30.71
C ARG A 48 14.14 23.26 31.36
N LEU A 49 15.09 22.42 30.95
CA LEU A 49 16.45 22.45 31.49
C LEU A 49 17.15 23.78 31.16
N ASN A 50 17.04 24.25 29.92
CA ASN A 50 17.65 25.53 29.52
C ASN A 50 17.05 26.70 30.31
N TRP A 51 15.72 26.73 30.46
CA TRP A 51 15.04 27.78 31.23
C TRP A 51 15.51 27.80 32.70
N LEU A 52 15.61 26.63 33.33
CA LEU A 52 16.09 26.50 34.70
C LEU A 52 17.60 26.86 34.82
N ASN A 53 18.41 26.50 33.83
CA ASN A 53 19.83 26.87 33.75
C ASN A 53 20.01 28.39 33.62
N ASP A 54 19.21 29.05 32.79
CA ASP A 54 19.23 30.52 32.64
C ASP A 54 18.90 31.20 33.98
N ARG A 55 17.95 30.64 34.73
CA ARG A 55 17.58 31.15 36.06
C ARG A 55 18.67 30.94 37.09
N LEU A 56 19.33 29.78 37.08
CA LEU A 56 20.50 29.49 37.91
C LEU A 56 21.68 30.40 37.58
N ALA A 57 21.95 30.67 36.30
CA ALA A 57 23.03 31.57 35.87
C ALA A 57 22.79 33.01 36.34
N ALA A 58 21.53 33.47 36.28
CA ALA A 58 21.17 34.78 36.80
C ALA A 58 21.31 34.84 38.34
N ALA A 59 20.88 33.81 39.06
CA ALA A 59 21.08 33.70 40.50
C ALA A 59 22.56 33.59 40.92
N HIS A 60 23.38 32.91 40.11
CA HIS A 60 24.82 32.83 40.30
C HIS A 60 25.47 34.22 40.26
N THR A 61 25.08 35.03 39.28
CA THR A 61 25.55 36.42 39.14
C THR A 61 25.06 37.29 40.31
N ALA A 62 23.80 37.17 40.70
CA ALA A 62 23.25 37.85 41.86
C ALA A 62 23.98 37.47 43.15
N ALA A 63 24.26 36.18 43.36
CA ALA A 63 24.98 35.69 44.52
C ALA A 63 26.41 36.25 44.60
N LEU A 64 27.12 36.37 43.46
CA LEU A 64 28.44 37.00 43.42
C LEU A 64 28.41 38.48 43.82
N VAL A 65 27.38 39.21 43.42
CA VAL A 65 27.20 40.63 43.77
C VAL A 65 26.84 40.78 45.25
N LEU A 66 25.96 39.93 45.77
CA LEU A 66 25.56 39.93 47.18
C LEU A 66 26.71 39.53 48.11
N ASP A 67 27.57 38.60 47.67
CA ASP A 67 28.75 38.14 48.42
C ASP A 67 29.88 39.18 48.43
N ALA A 68 30.02 39.98 47.35
CA ALA A 68 31.03 41.04 47.27
C ALA A 68 30.68 42.31 48.09
N ALA A 69 29.54 42.35 48.79
CA ALA A 69 29.11 43.54 49.54
C ALA A 69 29.97 43.76 50.82
N PRO A 70 30.48 44.98 51.08
CA PRO A 70 31.62 45.20 52.01
C PRO A 70 31.35 45.00 53.51
N SER A 71 30.12 44.70 53.92
CA SER A 71 29.72 44.66 55.35
C SER A 71 28.84 43.46 55.72
N GLY A 72 28.69 42.47 54.83
CA GLY A 72 27.92 41.25 55.11
C GLY A 72 26.41 41.45 55.30
N MET A 73 25.92 42.70 55.24
CA MET A 73 24.53 43.11 55.34
C MET A 73 24.17 43.90 54.08
N VAL A 74 23.55 43.24 53.12
CA VAL A 74 22.97 43.89 51.94
C VAL A 74 21.67 44.58 52.38
N PRO A 75 21.42 45.84 52.00
CA PRO A 75 20.14 46.48 52.26
C PRO A 75 18.99 45.60 51.77
N GLU A 76 18.00 45.36 52.64
CA GLU A 76 16.88 44.44 52.36
C GLU A 76 16.14 44.82 51.07
N GLU A 77 16.10 46.11 50.74
CA GLU A 77 15.51 46.66 49.51
C GLU A 77 16.29 46.26 48.25
N LEU A 78 17.63 46.28 48.30
CA LEU A 78 18.48 45.85 47.18
C LEU A 78 18.40 44.33 47.00
N ALA A 79 18.36 43.58 48.09
CA ALA A 79 18.13 42.14 48.05
C ALA A 79 16.76 41.81 47.43
N ARG A 80 15.69 42.53 47.81
CA ARG A 80 14.36 42.38 47.20
C ARG A 80 14.32 42.76 45.72
N GLN A 81 15.00 43.84 45.32
CA GLN A 81 15.08 44.24 43.91
C GLN A 81 15.84 43.22 43.07
N ILE A 82 16.97 42.70 43.57
CA ILE A 82 17.73 41.65 42.91
C ILE A 82 16.85 40.40 42.80
N LEU A 83 16.28 39.92 43.92
CA LEU A 83 15.37 38.76 43.93
C LEU A 83 14.17 38.91 42.99
N GLY A 84 13.58 40.11 42.90
CA GLY A 84 12.50 40.43 41.96
C GLY A 84 12.95 40.39 40.50
N SER A 85 14.17 40.88 40.19
CA SER A 85 14.73 40.87 38.83
C SER A 85 15.02 39.45 38.32
N ILE A 86 15.51 38.59 39.20
CA ILE A 86 15.70 37.15 38.96
C ILE A 86 14.47 36.32 39.37
N GLY A 87 13.32 36.96 39.65
CA GLY A 87 12.06 36.38 40.13
C GLY A 87 12.24 35.07 40.90
N ALA A 88 12.99 35.17 41.98
CA ALA A 88 13.24 34.12 42.95
C ALA A 88 12.78 34.62 44.32
N HIS A 89 12.20 33.73 45.12
CA HIS A 89 11.76 34.07 46.48
C HIS A 89 12.89 34.02 47.49
N ALA A 90 13.87 33.14 47.24
CA ALA A 90 15.06 33.01 48.08
C ALA A 90 16.25 32.49 47.26
N VAL A 91 17.44 32.92 47.69
CA VAL A 91 18.73 32.41 47.21
C VAL A 91 19.56 32.03 48.42
N ALA A 92 20.01 30.77 48.47
CA ALA A 92 20.90 30.26 49.48
C ALA A 92 22.15 29.64 48.83
N MET A 93 23.28 29.69 49.52
CA MET A 93 24.52 29.09 49.08
C MET A 93 25.14 28.27 50.21
N LYS A 94 25.65 27.08 49.88
CA LYS A 94 26.44 26.29 50.82
C LYS A 94 27.93 26.52 50.58
N MET A 95 28.62 27.00 51.61
CA MET A 95 30.09 27.12 51.65
C MET A 95 30.64 26.25 52.78
N GLY A 96 31.33 25.16 52.42
CA GLY A 96 31.83 24.17 53.39
C GLY A 96 30.69 23.58 54.23
N GLN A 97 30.80 23.64 55.56
CA GLN A 97 29.79 23.07 56.48
C GLN A 97 28.60 24.01 56.76
N GLN A 98 28.56 25.24 56.22
CA GLN A 98 27.52 26.21 56.53
C GLN A 98 26.65 26.55 55.31
N ARG A 99 25.33 26.42 55.48
CA ARG A 99 24.32 26.89 54.51
C ARG A 99 24.01 28.34 54.86
N ARG A 100 24.48 29.29 54.04
CA ARG A 100 24.25 30.71 54.22
C ARG A 100 23.10 31.16 53.31
N MET A 101 22.02 31.65 53.91
CA MET A 101 20.94 32.28 53.17
C MET A 101 21.38 33.69 52.80
N LEU A 102 21.42 34.00 51.50
CA LEU A 102 21.92 35.29 51.01
C LEU A 102 20.80 36.32 50.93
N ALA A 103 19.60 35.88 50.52
CA ALA A 103 18.40 36.69 50.50
C ALA A 103 17.16 35.79 50.55
N ALA A 104 16.12 36.21 51.28
CA ALA A 104 14.83 35.54 51.33
C ALA A 104 13.71 36.58 51.53
N THR A 105 12.58 36.40 50.84
CA THR A 105 11.36 37.15 51.11
C THR A 105 10.66 36.58 52.36
N GLN A 106 10.00 37.41 53.18
CA GLN A 106 9.44 37.04 54.49
C GLN A 106 8.39 35.91 54.47
N MET A 107 7.87 35.56 53.29
CA MET A 107 7.00 34.40 53.10
C MET A 107 7.89 33.20 52.79
N SER A 108 7.95 32.22 53.69
CA SER A 108 8.59 30.92 53.44
C SER A 108 7.53 29.94 52.95
N PRO A 109 7.22 29.92 51.65
CA PRO A 109 6.24 28.98 51.15
C PRO A 109 6.82 27.55 51.20
N GLN A 110 5.96 26.57 51.41
CA GLN A 110 6.40 25.19 51.53
C GLN A 110 7.08 24.74 50.23
N ILE A 111 8.30 24.22 50.33
CA ILE A 111 9.02 23.69 49.17
C ILE A 111 8.31 22.41 48.74
N HIS A 112 7.70 22.41 47.56
CA HIS A 112 6.92 21.28 47.07
C HIS A 112 7.78 20.27 46.30
N ARG A 113 8.85 20.74 45.66
CA ARG A 113 9.69 19.87 44.83
C ARG A 113 11.12 20.39 44.73
N GLU A 114 12.06 19.47 44.94
CA GLU A 114 13.50 19.69 44.78
C GLU A 114 13.94 19.17 43.42
N ILE A 115 14.68 20.00 42.68
CA ILE A 115 15.23 19.69 41.36
C ILE A 115 16.74 19.89 41.41
N ASP A 116 17.49 18.79 41.40
CA ASP A 116 18.95 18.83 41.27
C ASP A 116 19.34 18.90 39.78
N MET A 117 20.01 19.99 39.41
CA MET A 117 20.47 20.23 38.04
C MET A 117 21.91 19.75 37.80
N ARG A 118 22.58 19.19 38.83
CA ARG A 118 23.98 18.74 38.75
C ARG A 118 24.13 17.34 38.15
N ASP A 119 23.14 16.46 38.32
CA ASP A 119 23.12 15.11 37.72
C ASP A 119 21.77 14.84 37.03
N VAL A 120 21.58 15.46 35.87
CA VAL A 120 20.34 15.32 35.10
C VAL A 120 20.44 14.15 34.13
N ARG A 121 19.76 13.06 34.46
CA ARG A 121 19.53 11.95 33.53
C ARG A 121 18.42 12.27 32.52
N TRP A 122 18.58 11.83 31.27
CA TRP A 122 17.62 12.09 30.19
C TRP A 122 16.17 11.65 30.51
N PHE A 123 16.00 10.46 31.09
CA PHE A 123 14.67 9.99 31.54
C PHE A 123 14.04 10.88 32.63
N ASN A 124 14.86 11.41 33.55
CA ASN A 124 14.39 12.31 34.61
C ASN A 124 14.01 13.68 34.03
N ALA A 125 14.73 14.16 33.01
CA ALA A 125 14.40 15.40 32.31
C ALA A 125 13.03 15.31 31.63
N ILE A 126 12.77 14.21 30.91
CA ILE A 126 11.47 13.98 30.25
C ILE A 126 10.34 13.89 31.27
N ARG A 127 10.48 13.00 32.27
CA ARG A 127 9.47 12.85 33.33
C ARG A 127 9.23 14.18 34.04
N GLY A 128 10.29 14.93 34.33
CA GLY A 128 10.22 16.25 34.92
C GLY A 128 9.43 17.25 34.06
N ALA A 129 9.64 17.26 32.74
CA ALA A 129 8.90 18.15 31.85
C ALA A 129 7.40 17.87 31.84
N PHE A 130 7.00 16.60 31.82
CA PHE A 130 5.58 16.23 31.92
C PHE A 130 4.96 16.61 33.27
N HIS A 131 5.69 16.41 34.37
CA HIS A 131 5.24 16.87 35.69
C HIS A 131 5.10 18.38 35.74
N ALA A 132 6.08 19.15 35.24
CA ALA A 132 6.03 20.62 35.25
C ALA A 132 4.83 21.18 34.46
N LEU A 133 4.42 20.50 33.38
CA LEU A 133 3.22 20.85 32.61
C LEU A 133 1.90 20.49 33.32
N SER A 134 1.91 19.46 34.17
CA SER A 134 0.73 18.93 34.85
C SER A 134 0.58 19.40 36.31
N ASP A 135 1.64 19.95 36.89
CA ASP A 135 1.66 20.49 38.25
C ASP A 135 0.71 21.72 38.33
N LYS A 136 0.17 21.95 39.54
CA LYS A 136 -0.68 23.10 39.83
C LYS A 136 0.14 24.39 39.81
N ASP A 137 -0.49 25.51 39.43
CA ASP A 137 0.16 26.83 39.29
C ASP A 137 0.91 27.29 40.55
N ASP A 138 0.48 26.85 41.74
CA ASP A 138 1.02 27.28 43.05
C ASP A 138 2.21 26.42 43.54
N CYS A 139 2.76 25.56 42.68
CA CYS A 139 3.95 24.76 43.02
C CYS A 139 5.21 25.63 43.06
N ILE A 140 5.97 25.48 44.13
CA ILE A 140 7.24 26.16 44.31
C ILE A 140 8.38 25.16 44.23
N LEU A 141 9.36 25.50 43.41
CA LEU A 141 10.48 24.67 43.04
C LEU A 141 11.73 25.15 43.78
N LEU A 142 12.39 24.23 44.49
CA LEU A 142 13.77 24.41 44.93
C LEU A 142 14.67 23.83 43.85
N VAL A 143 15.48 24.68 43.22
CA VAL A 143 16.39 24.27 42.14
C VAL A 143 17.82 24.37 42.67
N ILE A 144 18.57 23.28 42.54
CA ILE A 144 19.95 23.17 43.01
C ILE A 144 20.88 23.19 41.80
N GLY A 145 21.84 24.11 41.80
CA GLY A 145 22.84 24.26 40.76
C GLY A 145 24.27 24.32 41.30
N PRO A 146 25.27 24.34 40.40
CA PRO A 146 26.66 24.52 40.77
C PRO A 146 26.91 25.93 41.37
N ALA A 147 27.69 26.00 42.45
CA ALA A 147 27.96 27.26 43.14
C ALA A 147 29.06 28.12 42.44
N PRO A 148 29.03 29.45 42.62
CA PRO A 148 30.16 30.33 42.30
C PRO A 148 31.38 30.11 43.19
N ARG A 149 32.57 30.41 42.66
CA ARG A 149 33.83 30.60 43.42
C ARG A 149 34.16 29.51 44.46
N GLY A 150 33.95 28.24 44.15
CA GLY A 150 34.37 27.13 45.02
C GLY A 150 33.41 26.77 46.17
N GLY A 151 32.19 27.31 46.18
CA GLY A 151 31.10 26.77 47.00
C GLY A 151 30.65 25.37 46.55
N GLU A 152 29.89 24.65 47.38
CA GLU A 152 29.41 23.29 47.03
C GLU A 152 28.20 23.32 46.10
N PHE A 153 27.20 24.16 46.39
CA PHE A 153 26.00 24.35 45.55
C PHE A 153 25.25 25.64 45.87
N ILE A 154 24.49 26.13 44.89
CA ILE A 154 23.54 27.24 45.01
C ILE A 154 22.11 26.69 44.94
N GLU A 155 21.24 27.24 45.78
CA GLU A 155 19.83 26.90 45.86
C GLU A 155 19.00 28.14 45.54
N ILE A 156 18.05 27.99 44.63
CA ILE A 156 17.10 29.04 44.27
C ILE A 156 15.67 28.51 44.46
N VAL A 157 14.83 29.33 45.09
CA VAL A 157 13.40 29.06 45.26
C VAL A 157 12.63 29.89 44.26
N ILE A 158 11.90 29.24 43.34
CA ILE A 158 11.17 29.90 42.25
C ILE A 158 9.75 29.34 42.09
N ASP A 159 8.86 30.16 41.54
CA ASP A 159 7.50 29.73 41.17
C ASP A 159 7.52 28.86 39.90
N ASN A 160 6.67 27.83 39.86
CA ASN A 160 6.48 27.01 38.67
C ASN A 160 5.65 27.72 37.57
N ALA A 161 4.72 28.62 37.94
CA ALA A 161 3.80 29.24 36.98
C ALA A 161 4.49 29.98 35.79
N PRO A 162 5.58 30.76 35.97
CA PRO A 162 6.29 31.37 34.85
C PRO A 162 6.94 30.34 33.92
N LEU A 163 7.52 29.27 34.48
CA LEU A 163 8.09 28.16 33.71
C LEU A 163 6.99 27.46 32.90
N GLN A 164 5.86 27.13 33.53
CA GLN A 164 4.75 26.44 32.88
C GLN A 164 4.15 27.27 31.74
N LYS A 165 3.95 28.59 31.93
CA LYS A 165 3.50 29.49 30.85
C LYS A 165 4.50 29.57 29.70
N ALA A 166 5.80 29.64 30.00
CA ALA A 166 6.85 29.64 28.99
C ALA A 166 6.89 28.31 28.23
N MET A 167 6.75 27.19 28.93
CA MET A 167 6.65 25.84 28.36
C MET A 167 5.42 25.72 27.46
N PHE A 168 4.23 26.17 27.86
CA PHE A 168 3.04 26.14 27.01
C PHE A 168 3.19 26.98 25.74
N ARG A 169 3.78 28.17 25.84
CA ARG A 169 4.05 29.01 24.67
C ARG A 169 5.06 28.35 23.73
N PHE A 170 6.12 27.77 24.27
CA PHE A 170 7.09 27.01 23.49
C PHE A 170 6.45 25.79 22.82
N SER A 171 5.63 25.03 23.56
CA SER A 171 4.89 23.88 23.03
C SER A 171 3.99 24.24 21.86
N TRP A 172 3.26 25.34 21.94
CA TRP A 172 2.44 25.82 20.83
C TRP A 172 3.27 26.22 19.61
N ASN A 173 4.37 26.93 19.83
CA ASN A 173 5.24 27.37 18.73
C ASN A 173 5.88 26.19 18.01
N ILE A 174 6.43 25.23 18.77
CA ILE A 174 7.08 24.05 18.18
C ILE A 174 6.07 23.12 17.53
N LEU A 175 4.90 22.89 18.16
CA LEU A 175 3.84 22.06 17.58
C LEU A 175 3.35 22.64 16.26
N PHE A 176 3.10 23.95 16.20
CA PHE A 176 2.65 24.60 14.98
C PHE A 176 3.70 24.52 13.87
N LEU A 177 4.97 24.82 14.20
CA LEU A 177 6.07 24.73 13.24
C LEU A 177 6.28 23.29 12.74
N SER A 178 6.28 22.31 13.65
CA SER A 178 6.46 20.90 13.30
C SER A 178 5.29 20.38 12.48
N LEU A 179 4.05 20.78 12.82
CA LEU A 179 2.85 20.39 12.09
C LEU A 179 2.85 20.92 10.65
N ILE A 180 3.33 22.15 10.42
CA ILE A 180 3.46 22.69 9.06
C ILE A 180 4.48 21.88 8.26
N ILE A 181 5.67 21.65 8.82
CA ILE A 181 6.73 20.91 8.15
C ILE A 181 6.30 19.46 7.88
N SER A 182 5.68 18.82 8.87
CA SER A 182 5.21 17.44 8.78
C SER A 182 4.07 17.32 7.78
N ALA A 183 3.12 18.24 7.75
CA ALA A 183 2.02 18.25 6.78
C ALA A 183 2.51 18.39 5.34
N ILE A 184 3.46 19.28 5.09
CA ILE A 184 4.08 19.44 3.76
C ILE A 184 4.81 18.15 3.36
N THR A 185 5.64 17.61 4.26
CA THR A 185 6.39 16.37 4.01
C THR A 185 5.46 15.19 3.76
N ALA A 186 4.42 15.03 4.58
CA ALA A 186 3.41 13.99 4.49
C ALA A 186 2.63 14.09 3.17
N ALA A 187 2.23 15.30 2.76
CA ALA A 187 1.57 15.53 1.49
C ALA A 187 2.46 15.11 0.32
N LEU A 188 3.73 15.55 0.32
CA LEU A 188 4.70 15.19 -0.73
C LEU A 188 4.90 13.67 -0.82
N VAL A 189 5.12 13.00 0.31
CA VAL A 189 5.29 11.54 0.37
C VAL A 189 4.01 10.82 -0.06
N TYR A 190 2.85 11.27 0.40
CA TYR A 190 1.56 10.70 0.01
C TYR A 190 1.35 10.81 -1.50
N PHE A 191 1.55 11.99 -2.09
CA PHE A 191 1.40 12.16 -3.54
C PHE A 191 2.41 11.32 -4.32
N ALA A 192 3.68 11.29 -3.89
CA ALA A 192 4.70 10.46 -4.51
C ALA A 192 4.29 8.98 -4.52
N LEU A 193 3.93 8.42 -3.37
CA LEU A 193 3.50 7.02 -3.27
C LEU A 193 2.19 6.74 -4.01
N HIS A 194 1.25 7.69 -3.97
CA HIS A 194 -0.03 7.56 -4.65
C HIS A 194 0.16 7.46 -6.18
N TYR A 195 0.94 8.37 -6.76
CA TYR A 195 1.19 8.38 -8.20
C TYR A 195 2.15 7.27 -8.65
N MET A 196 3.17 6.95 -7.84
CA MET A 196 4.17 5.95 -8.21
C MET A 196 3.64 4.51 -8.10
N PHE A 197 2.87 4.20 -7.05
CA PHE A 197 2.48 2.82 -6.71
C PHE A 197 0.97 2.60 -6.71
N VAL A 198 0.21 3.41 -5.95
CA VAL A 198 -1.23 3.13 -5.71
C VAL A 198 -2.04 3.22 -7.00
N ARG A 199 -1.83 4.27 -7.79
CA ARG A 199 -2.58 4.51 -9.03
C ARG A 199 -2.31 3.43 -10.09
N PRO A 200 -1.06 3.06 -10.42
CA PRO A 200 -0.80 1.94 -11.34
C PRO A 200 -1.37 0.60 -10.86
N MET A 201 -1.18 0.24 -9.58
CA MET A 201 -1.71 -1.00 -9.04
C MET A 201 -3.23 -1.08 -9.13
N ARG A 202 -3.92 0.05 -8.87
CA ARG A 202 -5.37 0.13 -9.04
C ARG A 202 -5.80 -0.05 -10.50
N ARG A 203 -5.10 0.59 -11.44
CA ARG A 203 -5.35 0.45 -12.89
C ARG A 203 -5.18 -1.00 -13.36
N ILE A 204 -4.10 -1.67 -12.95
CA ILE A 204 -3.83 -3.08 -13.28
C ILE A 204 -4.94 -3.97 -12.71
N THR A 205 -5.30 -3.77 -11.45
CA THR A 205 -6.37 -4.54 -10.78
C THR A 205 -7.71 -4.36 -11.49
N GLU A 206 -8.06 -3.12 -11.84
CA GLU A 206 -9.29 -2.82 -12.59
C GLU A 206 -9.29 -3.50 -13.96
N ASN A 207 -8.18 -3.47 -14.71
CA ASN A 207 -8.07 -4.18 -15.98
C ASN A 207 -8.20 -5.71 -15.82
N ILE A 208 -7.53 -6.33 -14.84
CA ILE A 208 -7.66 -7.77 -14.57
C ILE A 208 -9.13 -8.14 -14.32
N THR A 209 -9.84 -7.33 -13.52
CA THR A 209 -11.27 -7.58 -13.25
C THR A 209 -12.13 -7.41 -14.50
N GLN A 210 -11.81 -6.44 -15.37
CA GLN A 210 -12.54 -6.21 -16.62
C GLN A 210 -12.27 -7.33 -17.64
N PHE A 211 -11.01 -7.76 -17.80
CA PHE A 211 -10.63 -8.85 -18.69
C PHE A 211 -11.28 -10.17 -18.24
N ARG A 212 -11.31 -10.46 -16.94
CA ARG A 212 -11.99 -11.65 -16.40
C ARG A 212 -13.47 -11.70 -16.75
N GLY A 213 -14.14 -10.55 -16.90
CA GLY A 213 -15.57 -10.51 -17.24
C GLY A 213 -15.90 -10.93 -18.67
N ASP A 214 -14.94 -10.85 -19.59
CA ASP A 214 -15.10 -11.18 -21.01
C ASP A 214 -13.71 -11.41 -21.64
N PRO A 215 -13.09 -12.57 -21.38
CA PRO A 215 -11.68 -12.84 -21.71
C PRO A 215 -11.44 -13.16 -23.19
N GLU A 216 -12.49 -13.39 -23.99
CA GLU A 216 -12.38 -13.63 -25.44
C GLU A 216 -12.24 -12.32 -26.24
N ASN A 217 -12.53 -11.18 -25.60
CA ASN A 217 -12.55 -9.88 -26.25
C ASN A 217 -11.16 -9.21 -26.23
N PRO A 218 -10.49 -9.04 -27.40
CA PRO A 218 -9.15 -8.47 -27.47
C PRO A 218 -9.10 -7.01 -27.04
N ALA A 219 -10.22 -6.27 -27.08
CA ALA A 219 -10.27 -4.88 -26.63
C ALA A 219 -10.10 -4.74 -25.10
N ARG A 220 -10.21 -5.83 -24.34
CA ARG A 220 -10.03 -5.84 -22.88
C ARG A 220 -8.60 -6.12 -22.42
N VAL A 221 -7.71 -6.44 -23.35
CA VAL A 221 -6.28 -6.63 -23.05
C VAL A 221 -5.69 -5.32 -22.53
N LEU A 222 -4.84 -5.43 -21.51
CA LEU A 222 -4.14 -4.31 -20.91
C LEU A 222 -3.23 -3.62 -21.94
N ILE A 223 -3.40 -2.30 -22.09
CA ILE A 223 -2.44 -1.47 -22.82
C ILE A 223 -1.31 -1.07 -21.86
N ALA A 224 -0.15 -1.71 -22.03
CA ALA A 224 1.04 -1.42 -21.22
C ALA A 224 1.48 0.04 -21.38
N SER A 225 1.85 0.68 -20.27
CA SER A 225 2.39 2.04 -20.27
C SER A 225 3.85 2.06 -20.75
N ARG A 226 4.36 3.27 -21.07
CA ARG A 226 5.77 3.48 -21.45
C ARG A 226 6.74 3.42 -20.26
N ARG A 227 6.31 2.90 -19.10
CA ARG A 227 7.15 2.79 -17.91
C ARG A 227 8.24 1.72 -18.11
N VAL A 228 9.42 2.02 -17.59
CA VAL A 228 10.60 1.14 -17.63
C VAL A 228 10.90 0.49 -16.27
N ASP A 229 10.09 0.78 -15.25
CA ASP A 229 10.16 0.15 -13.93
C ASP A 229 9.53 -1.26 -13.92
N GLU A 230 9.62 -1.93 -12.77
CA GLU A 230 9.06 -3.27 -12.55
C GLU A 230 7.55 -3.29 -12.77
N ILE A 231 6.84 -2.19 -12.49
CA ILE A 231 5.41 -2.06 -12.77
C ILE A 231 5.16 -2.09 -14.28
N GLY A 232 5.97 -1.36 -15.07
CA GLY A 232 5.91 -1.42 -16.53
C GLY A 232 6.24 -2.80 -17.08
N MET A 233 7.16 -3.54 -16.45
CA MET A 233 7.44 -4.93 -16.79
C MET A 233 6.23 -5.83 -16.53
N ILE A 234 5.61 -5.71 -15.35
CA ILE A 234 4.38 -6.44 -15.01
C ILE A 234 3.26 -6.13 -16.02
N GLU A 235 3.08 -4.87 -16.40
CA GLU A 235 2.08 -4.49 -17.39
C GLU A 235 2.31 -5.16 -18.76
N ARG A 236 3.56 -5.23 -19.23
CA ARG A 236 3.90 -5.89 -20.50
C ARG A 236 3.67 -7.39 -20.45
N GLU A 237 4.14 -8.06 -19.40
CA GLU A 237 3.96 -9.50 -19.22
C GLU A 237 2.49 -9.88 -19.05
N LEU A 238 1.72 -9.07 -18.31
CA LEU A 238 0.28 -9.27 -18.16
C LEU A 238 -0.45 -9.12 -19.50
N ALA A 239 -0.09 -8.11 -20.31
CA ALA A 239 -0.68 -7.91 -21.62
C ALA A 239 -0.38 -9.09 -22.57
N ALA A 240 0.85 -9.60 -22.57
CA ALA A 240 1.23 -10.78 -23.35
C ALA A 240 0.41 -12.01 -22.93
N MET A 241 0.33 -12.29 -21.63
CA MET A 241 -0.47 -13.40 -21.10
C MET A 241 -1.96 -13.28 -21.45
N GLN A 242 -2.53 -12.08 -21.39
CA GLN A 242 -3.93 -11.85 -21.76
C GLN A 242 -4.18 -12.07 -23.26
N CYS A 243 -3.26 -11.63 -24.13
CA CYS A 243 -3.32 -11.90 -25.57
C CYS A 243 -3.31 -13.42 -25.86
N ASP A 244 -2.38 -14.15 -25.24
CA ASP A 244 -2.26 -15.60 -25.44
C ASP A 244 -3.53 -16.32 -24.97
N LEU A 245 -4.05 -15.95 -23.80
CA LEU A 245 -5.28 -16.54 -23.27
C LEU A 245 -6.50 -16.23 -24.16
N ALA A 246 -6.66 -15.00 -24.64
CA ALA A 246 -7.75 -14.62 -25.53
C ALA A 246 -7.70 -15.42 -26.85
N SER A 247 -6.50 -15.59 -27.42
CA SER A 247 -6.27 -16.42 -28.61
C SER A 247 -6.68 -17.87 -28.39
N LEU A 248 -6.22 -18.48 -27.28
CA LEU A 248 -6.54 -19.87 -26.93
C LEU A 248 -8.05 -20.09 -26.72
N LEU A 249 -8.72 -19.16 -26.04
CA LEU A 249 -10.16 -19.23 -25.82
C LEU A 249 -10.93 -19.13 -27.13
N ASN A 250 -10.55 -18.19 -28.01
CA ASN A 250 -11.19 -18.04 -29.31
C ASN A 250 -11.00 -19.27 -30.20
N GLN A 251 -9.79 -19.87 -30.21
CA GLN A 251 -9.54 -21.13 -30.89
C GLN A 251 -10.41 -22.27 -30.34
N LYS A 252 -10.53 -22.40 -29.02
CA LYS A 252 -11.38 -23.41 -28.38
C LYS A 252 -12.86 -23.20 -28.72
N SER A 253 -13.33 -21.96 -28.71
CA SER A 253 -14.71 -21.59 -29.06
C SER A 253 -15.01 -21.96 -30.52
N ARG A 254 -14.09 -21.67 -31.45
CA ARG A 254 -14.19 -22.08 -32.85
C ARG A 254 -14.24 -23.60 -33.02
N LEU A 255 -13.41 -24.35 -32.30
CA LEU A 255 -13.42 -25.82 -32.33
C LEU A 255 -14.74 -26.38 -31.78
N ALA A 256 -15.28 -25.79 -30.72
CA ALA A 256 -16.58 -26.17 -30.19
C ALA A 256 -17.72 -25.90 -31.19
N ALA A 257 -17.71 -24.72 -31.84
CA ALA A 257 -18.67 -24.38 -32.88
C ALA A 257 -18.58 -25.32 -34.09
N LEU A 258 -17.36 -25.68 -34.52
CA LEU A 258 -17.15 -26.67 -35.56
C LEU A 258 -17.68 -28.04 -35.14
N GLY A 259 -17.42 -28.47 -33.91
CA GLY A 259 -17.96 -29.71 -33.36
C GLY A 259 -19.50 -29.75 -33.36
N LEU A 260 -20.15 -28.64 -33.01
CA LEU A 260 -21.61 -28.51 -33.09
C LEU A 260 -22.12 -28.59 -34.54
N ALA A 261 -21.45 -27.90 -35.48
CA ALA A 261 -21.80 -27.95 -36.90
C ALA A 261 -21.68 -29.37 -37.48
N VAL A 262 -20.57 -30.06 -37.18
CA VAL A 262 -20.34 -31.45 -37.58
C VAL A 262 -21.38 -32.38 -36.97
N SER A 263 -21.73 -32.20 -35.68
CA SER A 263 -22.78 -33.00 -35.03
C SER A 263 -24.13 -32.82 -35.71
N LYS A 264 -24.47 -31.60 -36.13
CA LYS A 264 -25.72 -31.30 -36.84
C LYS A 264 -25.75 -31.96 -38.22
N ILE A 265 -24.67 -31.86 -39.00
CA ILE A 265 -24.56 -32.50 -40.32
C ILE A 265 -24.73 -34.03 -40.18
N ASN A 266 -24.06 -34.64 -39.21
CA ASN A 266 -24.17 -36.08 -38.99
C ASN A 266 -25.60 -36.52 -38.64
N HIS A 267 -26.30 -35.74 -37.81
CA HIS A 267 -27.70 -35.99 -37.50
C HIS A 267 -28.58 -35.88 -38.76
N ASP A 268 -28.40 -34.84 -39.56
CA ASP A 268 -29.21 -34.61 -40.76
C ASP A 268 -28.96 -35.70 -41.82
N LEU A 269 -27.71 -36.16 -41.98
CA LEU A 269 -27.36 -37.32 -42.81
C LEU A 269 -28.08 -38.59 -42.34
N ARG A 270 -28.12 -38.84 -41.02
CA ARG A 270 -28.80 -40.01 -40.46
C ARG A 270 -30.31 -39.96 -40.70
N ASN A 271 -30.92 -38.78 -40.58
CA ASN A 271 -32.34 -38.59 -40.88
C ASN A 271 -32.64 -38.81 -42.38
N MET A 272 -31.80 -38.30 -43.27
CA MET A 272 -31.97 -38.54 -44.72
C MET A 272 -31.88 -40.02 -45.09
N LEU A 273 -30.98 -40.78 -44.44
CA LEU A 273 -30.88 -42.23 -44.64
C LEU A 273 -32.14 -42.96 -44.18
N ALA A 274 -32.69 -42.61 -43.02
CA ALA A 274 -33.92 -43.22 -42.52
C ALA A 274 -35.09 -43.00 -43.50
N SER A 275 -35.22 -41.78 -44.04
CA SER A 275 -36.22 -41.49 -45.08
C SER A 275 -35.97 -42.28 -46.37
N ALA A 276 -34.72 -42.42 -46.80
CA ALA A 276 -34.37 -43.21 -47.98
C ALA A 276 -34.65 -44.72 -47.78
N GLN A 277 -34.41 -45.26 -46.58
CA GLN A 277 -34.78 -46.62 -46.20
C GLN A 277 -36.29 -46.85 -46.33
N LEU A 278 -37.12 -45.95 -45.79
CA LEU A 278 -38.57 -46.04 -45.89
C LEU A 278 -39.08 -46.00 -47.35
N LEU A 279 -38.51 -45.13 -48.19
CA LEU A 279 -38.82 -45.09 -49.61
C LEU A 279 -38.37 -46.36 -50.34
N SER A 280 -37.19 -46.89 -50.00
CA SER A 280 -36.69 -48.16 -50.55
C SER A 280 -37.56 -49.34 -50.16
N ASP A 281 -38.06 -49.39 -48.92
CA ASP A 281 -38.98 -50.44 -48.46
C ASP A 281 -40.32 -50.37 -49.21
N GLN A 282 -40.85 -49.16 -49.45
CA GLN A 282 -42.04 -48.98 -50.29
C GLN A 282 -41.82 -49.42 -51.74
N LEU A 283 -40.69 -49.06 -52.35
CA LEU A 283 -40.34 -49.45 -53.72
C LEU A 283 -40.11 -50.97 -53.85
N SER A 284 -39.58 -51.61 -52.81
CA SER A 284 -39.34 -53.07 -52.79
C SER A 284 -40.64 -53.88 -52.73
N GLY A 285 -41.76 -53.28 -52.29
CA GLY A 285 -43.09 -53.88 -52.33
C GLY A 285 -43.73 -53.91 -53.73
N LEU A 286 -43.15 -53.25 -54.73
CA LEU A 286 -43.65 -53.27 -56.10
C LEU A 286 -43.09 -54.48 -56.88
N PRO A 287 -43.91 -55.21 -57.65
CA PRO A 287 -43.51 -56.44 -58.35
C PRO A 287 -42.67 -56.22 -59.64
N ASP A 288 -42.08 -55.04 -59.84
CA ASP A 288 -41.24 -54.76 -61.02
C ASP A 288 -39.80 -55.32 -60.82
N PRO A 289 -39.35 -56.30 -61.64
CA PRO A 289 -38.02 -56.92 -61.53
C PRO A 289 -36.86 -55.93 -61.65
N ARG A 290 -37.05 -54.81 -62.35
CA ARG A 290 -36.01 -53.78 -62.49
C ARG A 290 -35.82 -53.01 -61.19
N VAL A 291 -36.90 -52.61 -60.53
CA VAL A 291 -36.86 -51.87 -59.26
C VAL A 291 -36.24 -52.70 -58.13
N GLN A 292 -36.57 -53.99 -58.06
CA GLN A 292 -36.03 -54.93 -57.07
C GLN A 292 -34.51 -55.12 -57.19
N HIS A 293 -33.94 -54.97 -58.40
CA HIS A 293 -32.49 -55.08 -58.60
C HIS A 293 -31.72 -53.78 -58.31
N PHE A 294 -32.33 -52.61 -58.57
CA PHE A 294 -31.66 -51.31 -58.44
C PHE A 294 -31.75 -50.70 -57.02
N ALA A 295 -32.89 -50.83 -56.34
CA ALA A 295 -33.11 -50.27 -55.00
C ALA A 295 -32.04 -50.70 -53.95
N PRO A 296 -31.71 -52.00 -53.77
CA PRO A 296 -30.71 -52.41 -52.79
C PRO A 296 -29.28 -51.94 -53.13
N LYS A 297 -28.96 -51.74 -54.41
CA LYS A 297 -27.65 -51.19 -54.82
C LYS A 297 -27.52 -49.71 -54.50
N LEU A 298 -28.59 -48.92 -54.69
CA LEU A 298 -28.64 -47.52 -54.32
C LEU A 298 -28.53 -47.34 -52.80
N MET A 299 -29.24 -48.15 -52.01
CA MET A 299 -29.13 -48.11 -50.55
C MET A 299 -27.72 -48.41 -50.05
N ARG A 300 -27.06 -49.46 -50.57
CA ARG A 300 -25.65 -49.75 -50.23
C ARG A 300 -24.67 -48.67 -50.69
N ALA A 301 -24.97 -47.95 -51.77
CA ALA A 301 -24.15 -46.82 -52.20
C ALA A 301 -24.32 -45.62 -51.24
N LEU A 302 -25.55 -45.33 -50.82
CA LEU A 302 -25.86 -44.26 -49.86
C LEU A 302 -25.28 -44.55 -48.46
N GLU A 303 -25.42 -45.79 -47.96
CA GLU A 303 -24.81 -46.20 -46.69
C GLU A 303 -23.29 -46.04 -46.70
N ARG A 304 -22.63 -46.46 -47.79
CA ARG A 304 -21.17 -46.27 -47.95
C ARG A 304 -20.77 -44.79 -48.03
N ALA A 305 -21.53 -43.97 -48.76
CA ALA A 305 -21.27 -42.53 -48.84
C ALA A 305 -21.41 -41.84 -47.48
N ILE A 306 -22.39 -42.24 -46.67
CA ILE A 306 -22.58 -41.70 -45.31
C ILE A 306 -21.45 -42.13 -44.38
N VAL A 307 -21.06 -43.41 -44.39
CA VAL A 307 -19.92 -43.90 -43.59
C VAL A 307 -18.64 -43.14 -43.97
N PHE A 308 -18.42 -42.90 -45.28
CA PHE A 308 -17.30 -42.11 -45.76
C PHE A 308 -17.36 -40.65 -45.25
N CYS A 309 -18.51 -39.98 -45.39
CA CYS A 309 -18.69 -38.61 -44.87
C CYS A 309 -18.51 -38.53 -43.34
N GLN A 310 -19.03 -39.50 -42.58
CA GLN A 310 -18.89 -39.58 -41.13
C GLN A 310 -17.41 -39.75 -40.72
N SER A 311 -16.68 -40.62 -41.42
CA SER A 311 -15.25 -40.82 -41.19
C SER A 311 -14.46 -39.53 -41.46
N THR A 312 -14.69 -38.88 -42.60
CA THR A 312 -14.02 -37.63 -42.98
C THR A 312 -14.32 -36.47 -42.03
N LEU A 313 -15.59 -36.31 -41.62
CA LEU A 313 -15.99 -35.28 -40.65
C LEU A 313 -15.45 -35.55 -39.24
N SER A 314 -15.30 -36.82 -38.85
CA SER A 314 -14.66 -37.18 -37.58
C SER A 314 -13.16 -36.87 -37.57
N TYR A 315 -12.51 -36.95 -38.74
CA TYR A 315 -11.11 -36.60 -38.96
C TYR A 315 -10.87 -35.09 -38.94
N GLY A 316 -11.87 -34.27 -39.26
CA GLY A 316 -11.85 -32.81 -39.09
C GLY A 316 -11.67 -32.32 -37.64
N ARG A 317 -11.62 -33.25 -36.67
CA ARG A 317 -11.18 -33.01 -35.28
C ARG A 317 -9.66 -32.96 -35.12
N ALA A 318 -8.89 -33.54 -36.03
CA ALA A 318 -7.44 -33.56 -35.96
C ALA A 318 -6.90 -32.27 -36.56
N GLN A 319 -6.44 -31.41 -35.68
CA GLN A 319 -5.53 -30.31 -35.94
C GLN A 319 -4.52 -30.72 -37.01
N GLU A 320 -4.45 -29.97 -38.12
CA GLU A 320 -3.35 -30.07 -39.07
C GLU A 320 -2.07 -29.92 -38.25
N GLN A 321 -1.29 -31.00 -38.12
CA GLN A 321 -0.07 -30.96 -37.33
C GLN A 321 0.81 -29.84 -37.91
N PRO A 322 1.37 -28.95 -37.08
CA PRO A 322 2.29 -27.94 -37.58
C PRO A 322 3.38 -28.66 -38.41
N PRO A 323 3.73 -28.15 -39.61
CA PRO A 323 4.54 -28.88 -40.57
C PRO A 323 5.87 -29.31 -39.94
N ASP A 324 6.08 -30.62 -39.87
CA ASP A 324 7.30 -31.24 -39.38
C ASP A 324 8.38 -31.10 -40.46
N ARG A 325 9.23 -30.09 -40.31
CA ARG A 325 10.29 -29.79 -41.26
C ARG A 325 11.41 -30.83 -41.14
N LYS A 326 11.34 -31.86 -41.98
CA LYS A 326 12.41 -32.85 -42.15
C LYS A 326 13.13 -32.65 -43.46
N ALA A 327 14.44 -32.94 -43.46
CA ALA A 327 15.18 -33.03 -44.71
C ALA A 327 14.69 -34.27 -45.47
N VAL A 328 14.11 -34.06 -46.64
CA VAL A 328 13.65 -35.11 -47.54
C VAL A 328 14.58 -35.15 -48.76
N ALA A 329 14.85 -36.35 -49.28
CA ALA A 329 15.58 -36.49 -50.53
C ALA A 329 14.72 -35.93 -51.65
N PHE A 330 15.13 -34.79 -52.22
CA PHE A 330 14.38 -34.08 -53.24
C PHE A 330 14.08 -34.97 -54.47
N ASP A 331 15.01 -35.87 -54.80
CA ASP A 331 14.89 -36.76 -55.95
C ASP A 331 13.78 -37.80 -55.78
N GLU A 332 13.62 -38.36 -54.57
CA GLU A 332 12.52 -39.29 -54.25
C GLU A 332 11.16 -38.59 -54.31
N LEU A 333 11.08 -37.36 -53.79
CA LEU A 333 9.85 -36.57 -53.81
C LEU A 333 9.43 -36.22 -55.25
N VAL A 334 10.40 -35.88 -56.11
CA VAL A 334 10.14 -35.61 -57.54
C VAL A 334 9.76 -36.89 -58.28
N GLY A 335 10.36 -38.03 -57.93
CA GLY A 335 9.99 -39.35 -58.44
C GLY A 335 8.53 -39.71 -58.13
N GLU A 336 8.13 -39.58 -56.87
CA GLU A 336 6.77 -39.88 -56.41
C GLU A 336 5.73 -38.97 -57.08
N VAL A 337 6.06 -37.68 -57.28
CA VAL A 337 5.20 -36.73 -58.01
C VAL A 337 5.11 -37.10 -59.50
N ARG A 338 6.22 -37.52 -60.13
CA ARG A 338 6.22 -37.98 -61.53
C ARG A 338 5.40 -39.24 -61.73
N GLU A 339 5.47 -40.19 -60.80
CA GLU A 339 4.68 -41.42 -60.84
C GLU A 339 3.18 -41.13 -60.66
N THR A 340 2.84 -40.27 -59.69
CA THR A 340 1.45 -39.84 -59.45
C THR A 340 0.84 -39.07 -60.63
N LEU A 341 1.66 -38.29 -61.34
CA LEU A 341 1.25 -37.57 -62.56
C LEU A 341 1.31 -38.43 -63.83
N GLY A 342 1.72 -39.71 -63.72
CA GLY A 342 1.82 -40.63 -64.86
C GLY A 342 2.91 -40.26 -65.87
N LEU A 343 3.92 -39.49 -65.46
CA LEU A 343 5.04 -39.05 -66.31
C LEU A 343 6.19 -40.07 -66.37
N ALA A 344 6.04 -41.21 -65.69
CA ALA A 344 6.99 -42.32 -65.71
C ALA A 344 6.74 -43.19 -66.95
N GLY A 345 7.20 -42.74 -68.11
CA GLY A 345 7.14 -43.52 -69.33
C GLY A 345 7.40 -42.73 -70.60
N GLU A 346 8.66 -42.37 -70.85
CA GLU A 346 9.24 -42.27 -72.21
C GLU A 346 10.75 -42.00 -72.11
N SER A 347 11.53 -43.07 -72.05
CA SER A 347 12.97 -43.07 -72.38
C SER A 347 13.42 -44.49 -72.67
N ALA A 348 13.05 -44.99 -73.85
CA ALA A 348 13.84 -45.83 -74.78
C ALA A 348 12.95 -46.22 -75.95
#